data_AF-A0A3D3SYU4-F1
#
_entry.id   AF-A0A3D3SYU4-F1
#
_cell.length_a   1.000
_cell.length_b   1.000
_cell.length_c   1.000
_cell.angle_alpha   90.00
_cell.angle_beta   90.00
_cell.angle_gamma   90.00
#
_symmetry.space_group_name_H-M   'P 1'
#
loop_
_entity.id
_entity.type
_entity.pdbx_description
1 polymer ?
#
loop_
_entity_poly.entity_id
_entity_poly.type
_entity_poly.pdbx_seq_one_letter_code
_entity_poly.pdbx_strand_id
1 'polypeptide(L)' 'ACDILDRARRLAPELAWTITSAQQIKAISTAEFSAPAPRPANSQLDCSLTEKQFGLKRPHWSQALNDVLMQLLAKPLG' A
#
# COMPACT_ATOMS: atom_id res chain seq x y z
N ALA A 1 -4.85 -0.44 2.50
CA ALA A 1 -5.07 0.88 3.16
C ALA A 1 -4.86 0.78 4.67
N CYS A 2 -5.61 -0.05 5.39
CA CYS A 2 -5.47 -0.21 6.84
C CYS A 2 -4.03 -0.56 7.28
N ASP A 3 -3.43 -1.58 6.66
CA ASP A 3 -2.06 -2.00 7.00
C ASP A 3 -1.01 -0.89 6.72
N ILE A 4 -1.26 -0.03 5.73
CA ILE A 4 -0.40 1.14 5.44
C ILE A 4 -0.48 2.14 6.60
N LEU A 5 -1.69 2.49 7.03
CA LEU A 5 -1.92 3.44 8.13
C LEU A 5 -1.30 2.91 9.43
N ASP A 6 -1.56 1.65 9.78
CA ASP A 6 -1.08 1.04 11.02
C ASP A 6 0.46 1.00 11.07
N ARG A 7 1.12 0.65 9.96
CA ARG A 7 2.59 0.66 9.86
C ARG A 7 3.15 2.07 9.92
N ALA A 8 2.59 3.00 9.15
CA ALA A 8 3.07 4.38 9.11
C ALA A 8 2.99 5.06 10.48
N ARG A 9 1.86 4.87 11.21
CA ARG A 9 1.69 5.40 12.57
C ARG A 9 2.64 4.76 13.59
N ARG A 10 2.98 3.48 13.43
CA ARG A 10 4.01 2.84 14.27
C ARG A 10 5.41 3.39 14.01
N LEU A 11 5.72 3.69 12.74
CA LEU A 11 7.03 4.19 12.33
C LEU A 11 7.23 5.68 12.66
N ALA A 12 6.17 6.48 12.63
CA ALA A 12 6.20 7.92 12.88
C ALA A 12 5.03 8.38 13.78
N PRO A 13 4.99 7.93 15.05
CA PRO A 13 3.90 8.26 15.98
C PRO A 13 3.80 9.76 16.32
N GLU A 14 4.88 10.51 16.13
CA GLU A 14 5.00 11.95 16.40
C GLU A 14 4.31 12.84 15.36
N LEU A 15 4.01 12.31 14.17
CA LEU A 15 3.33 13.09 13.12
C LEU A 15 1.86 13.35 13.49
N ALA A 16 1.35 14.51 13.07
CA ALA A 16 -0.04 14.91 13.29
C ALA A 16 -0.99 14.19 12.31
N TRP A 17 -1.34 12.94 12.61
CA TRP A 17 -2.24 12.13 11.78
C TRP A 17 -3.70 12.55 11.90
N THR A 18 -4.35 12.87 10.77
CA THR A 18 -5.80 13.12 10.73
C THR A 18 -6.63 11.85 10.92
N ILE A 19 -6.18 10.74 10.33
CA ILE A 19 -6.79 9.41 10.54
C ILE A 19 -5.98 8.70 11.62
N THR A 20 -6.62 8.39 12.73
CA THR A 20 -5.96 7.85 13.93
C THR A 20 -6.14 6.35 14.10
N SER A 21 -7.06 5.75 13.35
CA SER A 21 -7.37 4.32 13.45
C SER A 21 -7.83 3.76 12.09
N ALA A 22 -7.44 2.52 11.80
CA ALA A 22 -7.88 1.80 10.60
C ALA A 22 -9.40 1.62 10.53
N GLN A 23 -10.12 1.63 11.66
CA GLN A 23 -11.58 1.53 11.71
C GLN A 23 -12.28 2.74 11.08
N GLN A 24 -11.58 3.87 10.95
CA GLN A 24 -12.09 5.05 10.24
C GLN A 24 -12.05 4.87 8.71
N ILE A 25 -11.33 3.86 8.20
CA ILE A 25 -11.27 3.53 6.77
C ILE A 25 -12.36 2.50 6.44
N LYS A 26 -13.45 2.96 5.83
CA LYS A 26 -14.56 2.11 5.43
C LYS A 26 -14.31 1.49 4.06
N ALA A 27 -14.51 0.17 3.95
CA ALA A 27 -14.54 -0.49 2.66
C ALA A 27 -15.79 -0.04 1.88
N ILE A 28 -15.61 0.25 0.60
CA ILE A 28 -16.69 0.59 -0.34
C ILE A 28 -16.54 -0.27 -1.59
N SER A 29 -17.63 -0.46 -2.32
CA SER A 29 -17.65 -1.08 -3.64
C SER A 29 -17.12 -0.12 -4.72
N THR A 30 -16.75 -0.67 -5.87
CA THR A 30 -16.38 0.14 -7.05
C THR A 30 -17.53 1.02 -7.55
N ALA A 31 -18.78 0.59 -7.36
CA ALA A 31 -19.96 1.35 -7.78
C ALA A 31 -20.18 2.60 -6.93
N GLU A 32 -19.87 2.54 -5.63
CA GLU A 32 -19.96 3.68 -4.71
C GLU A 32 -18.94 4.79 -5.04
N PHE A 33 -17.88 4.46 -5.79
CA PHE A 33 -16.91 5.43 -6.28
C PHE A 33 -16.54 5.15 -7.75
N SER A 34 -17.48 5.43 -8.65
CA SER A 34 -17.33 5.16 -10.07
C SER A 34 -16.29 6.09 -10.72
N ALA A 35 -15.38 5.52 -11.50
CA ALA A 35 -14.48 6.27 -12.37
C ALA A 35 -14.98 6.25 -13.83
N PRO A 36 -14.65 7.27 -14.66
CA PRO A 36 -15.06 7.29 -16.07
C PRO A 36 -14.57 6.09 -16.89
N ALA A 37 -13.38 5.56 -16.56
CA ALA A 37 -12.84 4.36 -17.18
C ALA A 37 -13.14 3.12 -16.30
N PRO A 38 -13.75 2.05 -16.86
CA PRO A 38 -14.00 0.82 -16.13
C PRO A 38 -12.74 0.25 -15.47
N ARG A 39 -12.91 -0.36 -14.30
CA ARG A 39 -11.84 -1.03 -13.57
C ARG A 39 -12.11 -2.53 -13.53
N PRO A 40 -11.14 -3.39 -13.88
CA PRO A 40 -11.31 -4.83 -13.75
C PRO A 40 -11.42 -5.22 -12.27
N ALA A 41 -12.23 -6.24 -11.98
CA ALA A 41 -12.39 -6.76 -10.62
C ALA A 41 -11.14 -7.49 -10.11
N ASN A 42 -10.29 -8.00 -11.02
CA ASN A 42 -9.04 -8.67 -10.70
C ASN A 42 -7.92 -8.17 -11.61
N SER A 43 -6.86 -7.62 -11.01
CA SER A 43 -5.66 -7.15 -11.69
C SER A 43 -4.39 -7.89 -11.24
N GLN A 44 -4.53 -9.03 -10.55
CA GLN A 44 -3.39 -9.81 -10.10
C GLN A 44 -2.64 -10.44 -11.29
N LEU A 45 -1.31 -10.41 -11.25
CA LEU A 45 -0.44 -10.96 -12.28
C LEU A 45 0.44 -12.06 -11.69
N ASP A 46 0.41 -13.24 -12.31
CA ASP A 46 1.47 -14.22 -12.14
C ASP A 46 2.72 -13.72 -12.87
N CYS A 47 3.85 -13.65 -12.17
CA CYS A 47 5.13 -13.29 -12.78
C CYS A 47 6.20 -14.37 -12.57
N SER A 48 5.76 -15.62 -12.42
CA SER A 48 6.62 -16.81 -12.43
C SER A 48 7.55 -16.84 -13.64
N LEU A 49 7.07 -16.45 -14.83
CA LEU A 49 7.88 -16.41 -16.05
C LEU A 49 9.02 -15.40 -15.96
N THR A 50 8.75 -14.18 -15.48
CA THR A 50 9.77 -13.13 -15.34
C THR A 50 10.81 -13.52 -14.29
N GLU A 51 10.36 -14.12 -13.19
CA GLU A 51 11.25 -14.63 -12.15
C GLU A 51 12.15 -15.76 -12.71
N LYS A 52 11.57 -16.72 -13.45
CA LYS A 52 12.32 -17.82 -14.07
C LYS A 52 13.32 -17.32 -15.11
N GLN A 53 12.92 -16.37 -15.96
CA GLN A 53 13.72 -15.94 -17.10
C GLN A 53 14.85 -14.98 -16.72
N PHE A 54 14.61 -14.11 -15.73
CA PHE A 54 15.53 -13.02 -15.39
C PHE A 54 16.06 -13.09 -13.95
N GLY A 55 15.61 -14.05 -13.14
CA GLY A 55 15.97 -14.12 -11.72
C GLY A 55 15.39 -12.97 -10.88
N LEU A 56 14.42 -12.22 -11.43
CA LEU A 56 13.83 -11.05 -10.78
C LEU A 56 12.76 -11.47 -9.77
N LYS A 57 13.22 -11.86 -8.57
CA LYS A 57 12.33 -12.16 -7.45
C LYS A 57 11.64 -10.87 -6.99
N ARG A 58 10.30 -10.93 -6.87
CA ARG A 58 9.51 -9.84 -6.29
C ARG A 58 9.24 -10.15 -4.81
N PRO A 59 9.60 -9.26 -3.88
CA PRO A 59 9.25 -9.44 -2.48
C PRO A 59 7.73 -9.46 -2.32
N HIS A 60 7.25 -10.11 -1.26
CA HIS A 60 5.85 -10.01 -0.88
C HIS A 60 5.50 -8.54 -0.64
N TRP A 61 4.32 -8.08 -1.10
CA TRP A 61 3.95 -6.66 -1.12
C TRP A 61 4.10 -6.00 0.27
N SER A 62 3.81 -6.76 1.32
CA SER A 62 3.87 -6.26 2.69
C SER A 62 5.29 -6.00 3.18
N GLN A 63 6.30 -6.69 2.65
CA GLN A 63 7.70 -6.44 2.99
C GLN A 63 8.18 -5.17 2.28
N ALA A 64 7.98 -5.08 0.97
CA ALA A 64 8.33 -3.90 0.19
C ALA A 64 7.65 -2.61 0.69
N LEU A 65 6.40 -2.72 1.18
CA LEU A 65 5.69 -1.61 1.79
C LEU A 65 6.42 -1.04 3.01
N ASN A 66 7.01 -1.90 3.87
CA ASN A 66 7.78 -1.41 5.02
C ASN A 66 8.98 -0.60 4.59
N ASP A 67 9.73 -1.09 3.59
CA ASP A 67 10.93 -0.42 3.10
C ASP A 67 10.61 0.98 2.56
N VAL A 68 9.52 1.09 1.79
CA VAL A 68 9.04 2.37 1.26
C VAL A 68 8.58 3.30 2.39
N LEU A 69 7.81 2.81 3.36
CA LEU A 69 7.35 3.63 4.48
C LEU A 69 8.51 4.13 5.34
N MET A 70 9.51 3.29 5.62
CA MET A 70 10.71 3.71 6.34
C MET A 70 11.46 4.82 5.58
N GLN A 71 11.61 4.69 4.25
CA GLN A 71 12.27 5.73 3.45
C GLN A 71 11.50 7.04 3.44
N LEU A 72 10.17 6.99 3.29
CA LEU A 72 9.33 8.19 3.25
C LEU A 72 9.26 8.91 4.60
N LEU A 73 9.26 8.17 5.70
CA LEU A 73 9.11 8.72 7.05
C LEU A 73 10.44 9.06 7.73
N ALA A 74 11.57 8.50 7.27
CA ALA A 74 12.89 8.86 7.77
C ALA A 74 13.39 10.23 7.29
N LYS A 75 12.80 10.77 6.21
CA LYS A 75 13.14 12.10 5.71
C LYS A 75 12.21 13.13 6.36
N PRO A 76 12.72 14.12 7.12
CA PRO A 76 11.87 15.20 7.60
C PRO A 76 11.22 15.88 6.40
N LEU A 77 9.89 16.01 6.45
CA LEU A 77 9.16 16.89 5.53
C LEU A 77 9.67 18.30 5.84
N GLY A 78 10.56 18.79 4.97
CA GLY A 78 11.06 20.16 5.05
C GLY A 78 9.95 21.19 4.95
#